data_AF-A0A6L7YNW9-F1
#
_entry.id   AF-A0A6L7YNW9-F1
#
_cell.length_a   1.000
_cell.length_b   1.000
_cell.length_c   1.000
_cell.angle_alpha   90.00
_cell.angle_beta   90.00
_cell.angle_gamma   90.00
#
_symmetry.space_group_name_H-M   'P 1'
#
loop_
_entity.id
_entity.type
_entity.pdbx_description
1 polymer ?
#
loop_
_entity_poly.entity_id
_entity_poly.type
_entity_poly.pdbx_seq_one_letter_code
_entity_poly.pdbx_strand_id
1 'polypeptide(L)'
;MDAMGILYKYITSQRALTCIPEVGDGTLRATQPAALNDPFECAVVPAYATPDEEKENRALAEVLTQINSDKPVSEEAVCQARRDYGSLFTRQLLTKQLSTRFGIISFTTNFCHPLMWSHYTTDESGYVIGYDVAELKKLTNPEDYLRNVKYRSRPPGVIDPDVLTPESSLPTPPPGFPFSWDSR
;
A
#
# COMPACT_ATOMS: atom_id res chain seq x y z
N MET A 1 1.74 -21.97 -3.09
CA MET A 1 1.34 -21.88 -4.52
C MET A 1 2.53 -21.36 -5.30
N ASP A 2 3.23 -22.28 -5.97
CA ASP A 2 4.24 -21.97 -6.98
C ASP A 2 3.56 -21.27 -8.15
N ALA A 3 3.72 -19.96 -8.26
CA ALA A 3 3.22 -19.23 -9.43
C ALA A 3 4.41 -18.92 -10.33
N MET A 4 4.66 -19.82 -11.30
CA MET A 4 5.32 -19.45 -12.54
C MET A 4 4.32 -18.61 -13.33
N GLY A 5 4.43 -17.29 -13.23
CA GLY A 5 3.49 -16.35 -13.82
C GLY A 5 4.18 -15.04 -14.18
N ILE A 6 3.58 -14.33 -15.13
CA ILE A 6 4.01 -12.98 -15.50
C ILE A 6 3.10 -11.97 -14.81
N LEU A 7 3.72 -11.00 -14.16
CA LEU A 7 3.03 -9.82 -13.62
C LEU A 7 3.37 -8.61 -14.47
N TYR A 8 2.36 -7.78 -14.73
CA TYR A 8 2.48 -6.65 -15.63
C TYR A 8 2.52 -5.33 -14.88
N LYS A 9 3.30 -4.39 -15.40
CA LYS A 9 3.30 -3.00 -14.96
C LYS A 9 3.17 -2.06 -16.16
N TYR A 10 2.24 -1.13 -16.04
CA TYR A 10 2.02 -0.06 -16.99
C TYR A 10 2.96 1.08 -16.69
N ILE A 11 3.62 1.59 -17.73
CA ILE A 11 4.59 2.68 -17.60
C ILE A 11 4.50 3.62 -18.79
N THR A 12 4.88 4.87 -18.56
CA THR A 12 5.05 5.87 -19.62
C THR A 12 6.26 5.53 -20.51
N SER A 13 6.26 6.05 -21.73
CA SER A 13 7.40 5.91 -22.66
C SER A 13 8.71 6.43 -22.06
N GLN A 14 8.66 7.56 -21.34
CA GLN A 14 9.82 8.12 -20.65
C GLN A 14 10.38 7.15 -19.59
N ARG A 15 9.50 6.43 -18.87
CA ARG A 15 9.94 5.47 -17.87
C ARG A 15 10.54 4.22 -18.51
N ALA A 16 9.98 3.76 -19.64
CA ALA A 16 10.52 2.62 -20.38
C ALA A 16 11.98 2.85 -20.79
N LEU A 17 12.32 4.06 -21.23
CA LEU A 17 13.70 4.45 -21.56
C LEU A 17 14.68 4.37 -20.37
N THR A 18 14.16 4.43 -19.14
CA THR A 18 15.00 4.32 -17.94
C THR A 18 15.12 2.89 -17.41
N CYS A 19 14.05 2.10 -17.44
CA CYS A 19 14.03 0.81 -16.74
C CYS A 19 14.32 -0.41 -17.62
N ILE A 20 14.42 -0.26 -18.94
CA ILE A 20 14.76 -1.36 -19.85
C ILE A 20 16.29 -1.44 -19.96
N PRO A 21 16.94 -2.58 -19.61
CA PRO A 21 18.41 -2.68 -19.54
C PRO A 21 19.15 -2.32 -20.83
N GLU A 22 18.55 -2.54 -22.00
CA GLU A 22 19.15 -2.25 -23.30
C GLU A 22 19.32 -0.74 -23.57
N VAL A 23 18.50 0.10 -22.90
CA VAL A 23 18.47 1.55 -23.12
C VAL A 23 18.67 2.38 -21.85
N GLY A 24 18.50 1.77 -20.68
CA GLY A 24 18.53 2.42 -19.37
C GLY A 24 19.29 1.61 -18.32
N ASP A 25 18.95 1.79 -17.05
CA ASP A 25 19.69 1.22 -15.91
C ASP A 25 19.13 -0.12 -15.41
N GLY A 26 18.05 -0.62 -16.03
CA GLY A 26 17.41 -1.87 -15.63
C GLY A 26 16.71 -1.80 -14.27
N THR A 27 16.50 -0.60 -13.70
CA THR A 27 15.97 -0.46 -12.34
C THR A 27 14.44 -0.44 -12.27
N LEU A 28 13.93 -1.12 -11.25
CA LEU A 28 12.51 -1.08 -10.90
C LEU A 28 12.27 0.00 -9.82
N ARG A 29 11.48 1.02 -10.17
CA ARG A 29 11.10 2.05 -9.20
C ARG A 29 10.02 1.55 -8.26
N ALA A 30 10.33 1.65 -6.96
CA ALA A 30 9.34 1.64 -5.90
C ALA A 30 8.81 3.05 -5.64
N THR A 31 7.48 3.18 -5.53
CA THR A 31 6.79 4.44 -5.27
C THR A 31 6.69 4.67 -3.77
N GLN A 32 7.09 5.84 -3.29
CA GLN A 32 6.92 6.19 -1.89
C GLN A 32 5.42 6.28 -1.55
N PRO A 33 4.97 5.80 -0.37
CA PRO A 33 3.61 5.96 0.14
C PRO A 33 2.98 7.35 -0.08
N ALA A 34 3.73 8.44 0.14
CA ALA A 34 3.24 9.80 -0.08
C ALA A 34 3.01 10.19 -1.56
N ALA A 35 3.55 9.42 -2.49
CA ALA A 35 3.52 9.66 -3.94
C ALA A 35 2.58 8.70 -4.69
N LEU A 36 1.76 7.95 -3.96
CA LEU A 36 0.69 7.15 -4.55
C LEU A 36 -0.44 8.04 -5.08
N ASN A 37 -1.20 7.51 -6.05
CA ASN A 37 -2.22 8.26 -6.77
C ASN A 37 -3.42 8.62 -5.87
N ASP A 38 -3.75 7.75 -4.90
CA ASP A 38 -4.80 8.02 -3.93
C ASP A 38 -4.20 8.59 -2.63
N PRO A 39 -4.62 9.78 -2.17
CA PRO A 39 -4.12 10.36 -0.93
C PRO A 39 -4.46 9.51 0.31
N PHE A 40 -5.43 8.60 0.24
CA PHE A 40 -5.88 7.73 1.32
C PHE A 40 -5.27 6.32 1.27
N GLU A 41 -4.53 5.96 0.21
CA GLU A 41 -3.96 4.61 0.00
C GLU A 41 -3.04 4.16 1.16
N CYS A 42 -2.43 5.13 1.86
CA CYS A 42 -1.58 4.91 3.04
C CYS A 42 -2.02 5.77 4.24
N ALA A 43 -3.29 6.16 4.30
CA ALA A 43 -3.84 6.89 5.45
C ALA A 43 -4.03 5.97 6.65
N VAL A 44 -2.94 5.72 7.38
CA VAL A 44 -2.98 5.02 8.65
C VAL A 44 -3.51 5.98 9.72
N VAL A 45 -4.59 5.58 10.39
CA VAL A 45 -5.11 6.27 11.58
C VAL A 45 -4.78 5.40 12.78
N PRO A 46 -3.92 5.84 13.71
CA PRO A 46 -3.67 5.07 14.92
C PRO A 46 -4.95 4.97 15.75
N ALA A 47 -5.25 3.76 16.24
CA ALA A 47 -6.48 3.44 16.95
C ALA A 47 -6.49 3.89 18.43
N TYR A 48 -5.71 4.91 18.78
CA TYR A 48 -5.56 5.35 20.17
C TYR A 48 -6.21 6.73 20.34
N ALA A 49 -7.44 6.75 20.84
CA ALA A 49 -8.02 7.96 21.42
C ALA A 49 -7.72 7.94 22.92
N THR A 50 -6.53 8.39 23.32
CA THR A 50 -6.24 8.66 24.74
C THR A 50 -6.40 10.15 24.98
N PRO A 51 -7.09 10.59 26.06
CA PRO A 51 -7.18 12.01 26.39
C PRO A 51 -5.86 12.63 26.90
N ASP A 52 -4.83 11.81 27.09
CA ASP A 52 -3.48 12.22 27.52
C ASP A 52 -2.57 12.40 26.29
N GLU A 53 -2.31 13.66 25.92
CA GLU A 53 -1.48 14.01 24.77
C GLU A 53 -0.01 13.59 24.92
N GLU A 54 0.55 13.64 26.14
CA GLU A 54 1.94 13.26 26.37
C GLU A 54 2.11 11.75 26.17
N LYS A 55 1.18 10.95 26.71
CA LYS A 55 1.17 9.51 26.49
C LYS A 55 0.98 9.15 25.02
N GLU A 56 0.14 9.88 24.29
CA GLU A 56 -0.04 9.71 22.84
C GLU A 56 1.26 10.01 22.07
N ASN A 57 1.92 11.13 22.39
CA ASN A 57 3.16 11.53 21.71
C ASN A 57 4.29 10.52 21.96
N ARG A 58 4.42 9.99 23.19
CA ARG A 58 5.36 8.90 23.52
C ARG A 58 5.09 7.64 22.72
N ALA A 59 3.83 7.18 22.72
CA ALA A 59 3.45 5.96 21.99
C ALA A 59 3.70 6.12 20.48
N LEU A 60 3.41 7.30 19.93
CA LEU A 60 3.67 7.57 18.52
C LEU A 60 5.18 7.62 18.22
N ALA A 61 5.99 8.25 19.06
CA ALA A 61 7.45 8.28 18.92
C ALA A 61 8.04 6.86 18.90
N GLU A 62 7.54 5.97 19.77
CA GLU A 62 7.94 4.56 19.81
C GLU A 62 7.59 3.84 18.50
N VAL A 63 6.35 3.96 18.03
CA VAL A 63 5.91 3.35 16.76
C VAL A 63 6.74 3.87 15.58
N LEU A 64 6.97 5.18 15.50
CA LEU A 64 7.76 5.78 14.42
C LEU A 64 9.22 5.33 14.46
N THR A 65 9.78 5.13 15.66
CA THR A 65 11.12 4.59 15.85
C THR A 65 11.21 3.12 15.46
N GLN A 66 10.18 2.32 15.72
CA GLN A 66 10.11 0.94 15.24
C GLN A 66 10.04 0.87 13.71
N ILE A 67 9.32 1.80 13.06
CA ILE A 67 9.25 1.90 11.60
C ILE A 67 10.63 2.27 11.01
N ASN A 68 11.34 3.19 11.65
CA ASN A 68 12.61 3.71 11.14
C ASN A 68 13.72 3.56 12.20
N SER A 69 14.12 2.32 12.49
CA SER A 69 15.08 2.02 13.56
C SER A 69 16.44 2.69 13.36
N ASP A 70 16.84 2.95 12.11
CA ASP A 70 18.09 3.64 11.77
C ASP A 70 18.03 5.15 12.05
N LYS A 71 16.83 5.72 12.10
CA LYS A 71 16.59 7.14 12.37
C LYS A 71 15.43 7.30 13.36
N PRO A 72 15.69 7.05 14.66
CA PRO A 72 14.67 7.12 15.69
C PRO A 72 14.02 8.51 15.73
N VAL A 73 12.73 8.54 16.05
CA VAL A 73 11.95 9.77 16.18
C VAL A 73 11.77 10.05 17.67
N SER A 74 12.27 11.19 18.14
CA SER A 74 12.14 11.59 19.55
C SER A 74 10.75 12.15 19.85
N GLU A 75 10.37 12.14 21.12
CA GLU A 75 9.10 12.72 21.59
C GLU A 75 9.03 14.22 21.28
N GLU A 76 10.15 14.95 21.39
CA GLU A 76 10.20 16.38 21.06
C GLU A 76 9.89 16.64 19.59
N ALA A 77 10.34 15.76 18.69
CA ALA A 77 10.04 15.86 17.27
C ALA A 77 8.55 15.64 16.99
N VAL A 78 7.90 14.74 17.74
CA VAL A 78 6.43 14.54 17.68
C VAL A 78 5.69 15.77 18.19
N CYS A 79 6.10 16.30 19.36
CA CYS A 79 5.53 17.52 19.93
C CYS A 79 5.65 18.72 18.99
N GLN A 80 6.80 18.87 18.31
CA GLN A 80 6.99 19.91 17.31
C GLN A 80 6.08 19.70 16.10
N ALA A 81 6.03 18.49 15.55
CA ALA A 81 5.16 18.17 14.42
C ALA A 81 3.67 18.41 14.74
N ARG A 82 3.23 18.11 15.97
CA ARG A 82 1.87 18.41 16.45
C ARG A 82 1.57 19.91 16.39
N ARG A 83 2.52 20.76 16.81
CA ARG A 83 2.38 22.22 16.71
C ARG A 83 2.35 22.70 15.25
N ASP A 84 3.20 22.12 14.40
CA ASP A 84 3.36 22.56 13.01
C ASP A 84 2.17 22.15 12.12
N TYR A 85 1.62 20.95 12.33
CA TYR A 85 0.62 20.35 11.45
C TYR A 85 -0.80 20.28 12.04
N GLY A 86 -0.97 20.65 13.31
CA GLY A 86 -2.27 20.64 14.00
C GLY A 86 -2.94 19.27 13.94
N SER A 87 -4.23 19.23 13.59
CA SER A 87 -5.03 17.99 13.57
C SER A 87 -4.57 16.93 12.57
N LEU A 88 -3.68 17.27 11.63
CA LEU A 88 -3.18 16.33 10.61
C LEU A 88 -1.80 15.75 10.96
N PHE A 89 -1.21 16.11 12.10
CA PHE A 89 0.17 15.79 12.42
C PHE A 89 0.46 14.29 12.37
N THR A 90 -0.41 13.47 12.93
CA THR A 90 -0.23 12.01 12.99
C THR A 90 -0.13 11.41 11.60
N ARG A 91 -1.05 11.80 10.71
CA ARG A 91 -1.06 11.36 9.31
C ARG A 91 0.21 11.81 8.60
N GLN A 92 0.55 13.10 8.69
CA GLN A 92 1.71 13.63 7.98
C GLN A 92 3.02 13.00 8.45
N LEU A 93 3.18 12.81 9.77
CA LEU A 93 4.38 12.23 10.35
C LEU A 93 4.51 10.75 10.00
N LEU A 94 3.42 9.97 10.09
CA LEU A 94 3.41 8.57 9.67
C LEU A 94 3.71 8.42 8.17
N THR A 95 3.00 9.18 7.32
CA THR A 95 3.22 9.15 5.87
C THR A 95 4.66 9.52 5.52
N LYS A 96 5.27 10.49 6.21
CA LYS A 96 6.67 10.87 6.04
C LYS A 96 7.62 9.73 6.43
N GLN A 97 7.45 9.12 7.59
CA GLN A 97 8.33 8.02 8.03
C GLN A 97 8.19 6.78 7.14
N LEU A 98 6.96 6.41 6.76
CA LEU A 98 6.71 5.33 5.82
C LEU A 98 7.36 5.61 4.47
N SER A 99 7.30 6.85 3.99
CA SER A 99 7.91 7.25 2.71
C SER A 99 9.44 7.25 2.71
N THR A 100 10.07 7.38 3.88
CA THR A 100 11.53 7.27 4.00
C THR A 100 12.01 5.82 4.06
N ARG A 101 11.18 4.90 4.58
CA ARG A 101 11.60 3.52 4.81
C ARG A 101 11.14 2.56 3.72
N PHE A 102 9.93 2.75 3.21
CA PHE A 102 9.25 1.81 2.33
C PHE A 102 9.00 2.40 0.95
N GLY A 103 9.06 1.51 -0.04
CA GLY A 103 8.58 1.77 -1.38
C GLY A 103 7.61 0.66 -1.78
N ILE A 104 6.56 1.04 -2.51
CA ILE A 104 5.49 0.15 -2.96
C ILE A 104 5.62 -0.05 -4.47
N ILE A 105 5.48 -1.29 -4.91
CA ILE A 105 5.48 -1.64 -6.33
C ILE A 105 4.18 -2.40 -6.62
N SER A 106 3.33 -1.77 -7.41
CA SER A 106 2.07 -2.37 -7.84
C SER A 106 2.22 -3.06 -9.19
N PHE A 107 1.62 -4.25 -9.29
CA PHE A 107 1.54 -5.06 -10.50
C PHE A 107 0.10 -5.52 -10.73
N THR A 108 -0.19 -5.98 -11.94
CA THR A 108 -1.46 -6.59 -12.30
C THR A 108 -1.23 -7.88 -13.08
N THR A 109 -2.19 -8.80 -13.04
CA THR A 109 -2.20 -10.00 -13.86
C THR A 109 -2.78 -9.76 -15.25
N ASN A 110 -3.39 -8.60 -15.50
CA ASN A 110 -4.00 -8.25 -16.78
C ASN A 110 -3.15 -7.20 -17.52
N PHE A 111 -2.60 -7.57 -18.67
CA PHE A 111 -1.81 -6.68 -19.55
C PHE A 111 -2.67 -5.75 -20.43
N CYS A 112 -3.99 -5.94 -20.46
CA CYS A 112 -4.94 -5.14 -21.25
C CYS A 112 -6.10 -4.64 -20.37
N HIS A 113 -5.81 -3.78 -19.40
CA HIS A 113 -6.79 -3.15 -18.53
C HIS A 113 -6.96 -1.66 -18.87
N PRO A 114 -8.12 -1.21 -19.41
CA PRO A 114 -8.31 0.16 -19.88
C PRO A 114 -8.02 1.24 -18.82
N LEU A 115 -8.49 1.05 -17.58
CA LEU A 115 -8.23 2.01 -16.50
C LEU A 115 -6.74 2.10 -16.11
N MET A 116 -5.95 1.05 -16.34
CA MET A 116 -4.53 1.11 -16.04
C MET A 116 -3.79 1.94 -17.09
N TRP A 117 -4.22 1.89 -18.35
CA TRP A 117 -3.73 2.78 -19.39
C TRP A 117 -4.01 4.24 -19.05
N SER A 118 -5.23 4.59 -18.66
CA SER A 118 -5.57 5.99 -18.35
C SER A 118 -4.81 6.57 -17.16
N HIS A 119 -4.50 5.76 -16.14
CA HIS A 119 -3.90 6.24 -14.89
C HIS A 119 -2.37 6.11 -14.81
N TYR A 120 -1.75 5.21 -15.56
CA TYR A 120 -0.31 4.91 -15.44
C TYR A 120 0.50 5.20 -16.72
N THR A 121 -0.16 5.70 -17.77
CA THR A 121 0.49 6.04 -19.04
C THR A 121 0.20 7.50 -19.43
N THR A 122 0.81 7.97 -20.51
CA THR A 122 0.63 9.37 -20.98
C THR A 122 -0.27 9.35 -22.19
N ASP A 123 -1.44 9.99 -22.10
CA ASP A 123 -2.43 10.05 -23.18
C ASP A 123 -2.80 8.65 -23.74
N GLU A 124 -3.01 7.69 -22.83
CA GLU A 124 -3.30 6.28 -23.16
C GLU A 124 -2.19 5.56 -23.95
N SER A 125 -1.00 6.15 -24.01
CA SER A 125 0.16 5.64 -24.74
C SER A 125 1.34 5.39 -23.81
N GLY A 126 2.04 4.28 -24.04
CA GLY A 126 3.12 3.82 -23.19
C GLY A 126 3.45 2.35 -23.42
N TYR A 127 3.98 1.70 -22.39
CA TYR A 127 4.42 0.31 -22.46
C TYR A 127 3.82 -0.49 -21.31
N VAL A 128 3.61 -1.78 -21.57
CA VAL A 128 3.30 -2.77 -20.56
C VAL A 128 4.46 -3.75 -20.50
N ILE A 129 5.15 -3.78 -19.36
CA ILE A 129 6.29 -4.69 -19.14
C ILE A 129 5.81 -5.87 -18.30
N GLY A 130 6.09 -7.08 -18.78
CA GLY A 130 5.91 -8.32 -18.05
C GLY A 130 7.16 -8.68 -17.24
N TYR A 131 6.96 -9.06 -15.98
CA TYR A 131 8.00 -9.47 -15.05
C TYR A 131 7.74 -10.90 -14.60
N ASP A 132 8.79 -11.72 -14.61
CA ASP A 132 8.73 -13.08 -14.07
C ASP A 132 8.60 -13.01 -12.54
N VAL A 133 7.55 -13.63 -12.00
CA VAL A 133 7.28 -13.67 -10.55
C VAL A 133 8.41 -14.33 -9.77
N ALA A 134 9.07 -15.36 -10.32
CA ALA A 134 10.19 -16.02 -9.67
C ALA A 134 11.39 -15.08 -9.55
N GLU A 135 11.65 -14.25 -10.56
CA GLU A 135 12.71 -13.23 -10.49
C GLU A 135 12.34 -12.08 -9.55
N LEU A 136 11.08 -11.61 -9.58
CA LEU A 136 10.61 -10.58 -8.65
C LEU A 136 10.76 -10.99 -7.19
N LYS A 137 10.46 -12.26 -6.88
CA LYS A 137 10.62 -12.81 -5.53
C LYS A 137 12.07 -12.83 -5.03
N LYS A 138 13.06 -12.77 -5.92
CA LYS A 138 14.48 -12.65 -5.53
C LYS A 138 14.85 -11.22 -5.11
N LEU A 139 14.12 -10.22 -5.62
CA LEU A 139 14.33 -8.80 -5.27
C LEU A 139 13.76 -8.45 -3.90
N THR A 140 12.79 -9.23 -3.43
CA THR A 140 12.17 -9.10 -2.11
C THR A 140 12.77 -10.15 -1.16
N ASN A 141 12.89 -9.85 0.13
CA ASN A 141 13.24 -10.89 1.10
C ASN A 141 12.16 -12.01 1.06
N PRO A 142 12.44 -13.29 1.36
CA PRO A 142 11.45 -14.37 1.23
C PRO A 142 10.19 -14.18 2.09
N GLU A 143 10.31 -13.42 3.18
CA GLU A 143 9.21 -13.00 4.07
C GLU A 143 8.42 -11.78 3.52
N ASP A 144 8.97 -11.07 2.53
CA ASP A 144 8.50 -9.77 2.04
C ASP A 144 7.44 -9.90 0.91
N TYR A 145 6.19 -9.66 1.32
CA TYR A 145 5.22 -8.73 0.71
C TYR A 145 4.81 -8.79 -0.78
N LEU A 146 5.26 -9.70 -1.64
CA LEU A 146 4.56 -9.91 -2.92
C LEU A 146 3.23 -10.63 -2.66
N ARG A 147 2.16 -9.85 -2.49
CA ARG A 147 0.84 -10.34 -2.09
C ARG A 147 -0.24 -9.81 -3.01
N ASN A 148 -1.25 -10.63 -3.25
CA ASN A 148 -2.47 -10.16 -3.89
C ASN A 148 -3.15 -9.13 -2.98
N VAL A 149 -3.55 -8.01 -3.59
CA VAL A 149 -4.36 -7.00 -2.91
C VAL A 149 -5.71 -7.63 -2.54
N LYS A 150 -6.06 -7.55 -1.26
CA LYS A 150 -7.37 -7.99 -0.75
C LYS A 150 -8.25 -6.77 -0.57
N TYR A 151 -9.07 -6.46 -1.56
CA TYR A 151 -10.03 -5.36 -1.48
C TYR A 151 -11.06 -5.62 -0.39
N ARG A 152 -11.39 -4.57 0.37
CA ARG A 152 -12.42 -4.57 1.41
C ARG A 152 -13.27 -3.33 1.26
N SER A 153 -14.55 -3.42 1.61
CA SER A 153 -15.48 -2.28 1.59
C SER A 153 -15.27 -1.31 2.77
N ARG A 154 -14.38 -1.64 3.72
CA ARG A 154 -14.09 -0.83 4.92
C ARG A 154 -12.58 -0.76 5.20
N PRO A 155 -12.07 0.38 5.72
CA PRO A 155 -10.68 0.51 6.13
C PRO A 155 -10.30 -0.48 7.24
N PRO A 156 -9.05 -1.01 7.25
CA PRO A 156 -8.56 -1.81 8.36
C PRO A 156 -8.47 -0.95 9.64
N GLY A 157 -8.94 -1.48 10.77
CA GLY A 157 -8.90 -0.79 12.08
C GLY A 157 -10.23 -0.19 12.55
N VAL A 158 -11.27 -0.17 11.70
CA VAL A 158 -12.64 -0.15 12.22
C VAL A 158 -12.87 -1.53 12.81
N ILE A 159 -12.95 -1.65 14.14
CA ILE A 159 -13.23 -2.91 14.83
C ILE A 159 -14.41 -3.56 14.12
N ASP A 160 -14.18 -4.71 13.51
CA ASP A 160 -15.26 -5.54 13.02
C ASP A 160 -15.90 -6.16 14.27
N PRO A 161 -17.14 -5.78 14.65
CA PRO A 161 -17.76 -6.32 15.86
C PRO A 161 -17.88 -7.85 15.80
N ASP A 162 -17.80 -8.45 14.60
CA ASP A 162 -17.85 -9.90 14.39
C ASP A 162 -16.50 -10.61 14.63
N VAL A 163 -15.38 -9.87 14.79
CA VAL A 163 -14.05 -10.45 15.06
C VAL A 163 -13.77 -10.60 16.57
N LEU A 164 -14.71 -10.17 17.44
CA LEU A 164 -14.58 -10.26 18.91
C LEU A 164 -15.38 -11.40 19.56
N THR A 165 -15.71 -12.47 18.83
CA THR A 165 -16.22 -13.70 19.48
C THR A 165 -15.25 -14.86 19.24
N PRO A 166 -14.85 -15.61 20.29
CA PRO A 166 -14.02 -16.82 20.14
C PRO A 166 -14.76 -17.99 19.47
N GLU A 167 -16.01 -17.81 19.07
CA GLU A 167 -16.85 -18.86 18.50
C GLU A 167 -17.70 -18.29 17.36
N SER A 168 -17.29 -18.50 16.11
CA SER A 168 -18.27 -18.65 15.02
C SER A 168 -17.70 -19.50 13.89
N SER A 169 -18.15 -20.75 13.88
CA SER A 169 -18.15 -21.64 12.73
C SER A 169 -18.69 -20.93 11.48
N LEU A 170 -18.02 -21.13 10.34
CA LEU A 170 -18.44 -20.65 9.02
C LEU A 170 -19.93 -20.97 8.77
N PRO A 171 -20.76 -19.99 8.37
CA PRO A 171 -22.11 -20.31 7.93
C PRO A 171 -22.04 -20.98 6.55
N THR A 172 -22.60 -22.19 6.44
CA THR A 172 -22.92 -22.77 5.13
C THR A 172 -23.98 -21.89 4.44
N PRO A 173 -23.82 -21.59 3.14
CA PRO A 173 -24.82 -20.80 2.42
C PRO A 173 -26.17 -21.55 2.38
N PRO A 174 -27.31 -20.83 2.51
CA PRO A 174 -28.62 -21.46 2.40
C PRO A 174 -28.85 -21.93 0.95
N PRO A 175 -29.52 -23.08 0.74
CA PRO A 175 -29.80 -23.57 -0.60
C PRO A 175 -30.95 -22.78 -1.22
N GLY A 176 -30.67 -22.10 -2.33
CA GLY A 176 -31.66 -21.49 -3.21
C GLY A 176 -31.73 -19.97 -3.12
N PHE A 177 -30.87 -19.28 -3.88
CA PHE A 177 -31.16 -17.92 -4.35
C PHE A 177 -30.69 -17.77 -5.80
N PRO A 178 -31.60 -17.55 -6.77
CA PRO A 178 -31.27 -17.21 -8.14
C PRO A 178 -31.25 -15.69 -8.28
N PHE A 179 -30.14 -15.08 -8.71
CA PHE A 179 -30.21 -13.71 -9.24
C PHE A 179 -29.24 -13.53 -10.40
N SER A 180 -29.83 -13.27 -11.57
CA SER A 180 -29.23 -12.77 -12.79
C SER A 180 -29.01 -11.26 -12.69
N TRP A 181 -27.90 -10.78 -13.21
CA TRP A 181 -27.64 -9.35 -13.38
C TRP A 181 -28.32 -8.87 -14.66
N ASP A 182 -29.31 -7.98 -14.53
CA ASP A 182 -29.79 -7.16 -15.64
C ASP A 182 -29.34 -5.72 -15.41
N SER A 183 -28.67 -5.21 -16.42
CA SER A 183 -28.06 -3.88 -16.53
C SER A 183 -29.11 -2.81 -16.86
N ARG A 184 -28.91 -1.62 -16.28
CA ARG A 184 -29.28 -0.35 -16.89
C ARG A 184 -28.05 0.55 -16.93
#